data_AF-A0A258H2R7-F1
#
_entry.id   AF-A0A258H2R7-F1
#
_cell.length_a   1.000
_cell.length_b   1.000
_cell.length_c   1.000
_cell.angle_alpha   90.00
_cell.angle_beta   90.00
_cell.angle_gamma   90.00
#
_symmetry.space_group_name_H-M   'P 1'
#
loop_
_entity.id
_entity.type
_entity.pdbx_description
1 polymer ?
#
loop_
_entity_poly.entity_id
_entity_poly.type
_entity_poly.pdbx_seq_one_letter_code
_entity_poly.pdbx_strand_id
1 'polypeptide(L)'
;MLTSPSLKWATSTVVIMLMGIGIAGCARAEAESGTRSIQSEADFDLMMSSCMAERGWVMIVDPNGGLTMDLPPDAQLPIYYEDRDTCLGTLGQLEARELTEVEMNSLYEAQLAVLECLVVEGFAIEEAPSYQEYAQSFLTDQWSPYSKVSPADFAAAESLCPQTPPVY
;
A
#
# COMPACT_ATOMS: atom_id res chain seq x y z
N MET A 1 -8.78 50.92 -74.82
CA MET A 1 -7.50 51.61 -74.61
C MET A 1 -7.06 51.28 -73.18
N LEU A 2 -6.43 50.13 -72.94
CA LEU A 2 -4.97 49.89 -72.99
C LEU A 2 -4.18 50.95 -72.23
N THR A 3 -3.82 50.65 -70.96
CA THR A 3 -2.47 50.85 -70.38
C THR A 3 -2.38 50.15 -69.02
N SER A 4 -1.67 49.02 -68.96
CA SER A 4 -0.86 48.59 -67.81
C SER A 4 0.59 49.10 -68.05
N PRO A 5 1.61 48.82 -67.21
CA PRO A 5 1.77 48.84 -65.75
C PRO A 5 3.00 49.72 -65.34
N SER A 6 3.30 49.88 -64.04
CA SER A 6 4.72 50.04 -63.63
C SER A 6 4.95 49.60 -62.18
N LEU A 7 5.50 48.40 -62.09
CA LEU A 7 6.02 47.72 -60.91
C LEU A 7 7.35 48.38 -60.54
N LYS A 8 7.40 49.12 -59.42
CA LYS A 8 8.67 49.65 -58.87
C LYS A 8 9.21 48.69 -57.83
N TRP A 9 10.38 48.13 -58.15
CA TRP A 9 11.16 47.28 -57.28
C TRP A 9 11.90 48.16 -56.28
N ALA A 10 11.76 47.88 -55.00
CA ALA A 10 12.62 48.43 -53.96
C ALA A 10 13.22 47.25 -53.20
N THR A 11 14.41 46.85 -53.64
CA THR A 11 15.35 46.04 -52.88
C THR A 11 15.83 46.86 -51.68
N SER A 12 15.63 46.38 -50.47
CA SER A 12 16.43 46.77 -49.30
C SER A 12 16.56 45.57 -48.37
N THR A 13 17.75 45.00 -48.45
CA THR A 13 18.36 43.99 -47.59
C THR A 13 18.53 44.56 -46.17
N VAL A 14 18.75 43.66 -45.19
CA VAL A 14 19.35 43.92 -43.85
C VAL A 14 18.28 44.30 -42.79
N VAL A 15 18.03 43.61 -41.68
CA VAL A 15 18.81 42.69 -40.83
C VAL A 15 17.82 41.61 -40.32
N ILE A 16 18.10 40.32 -40.50
CA ILE A 16 17.42 39.27 -39.72
C ILE A 16 18.04 39.32 -38.32
N MET A 17 17.41 40.08 -37.43
CA MET A 17 17.76 40.11 -36.02
C MET A 17 17.48 38.72 -35.46
N LEU A 18 18.55 38.07 -35.01
CA LEU A 18 18.61 36.74 -34.43
C LEU A 18 17.40 36.47 -33.55
N MET A 19 16.56 35.58 -34.06
CA MET A 19 15.47 34.91 -33.38
C MET A 19 16.00 34.40 -32.04
N GLY A 20 15.51 35.01 -30.96
CA GLY A 20 15.68 34.50 -29.61
C GLY A 20 15.05 33.11 -29.54
N ILE A 21 15.87 32.08 -29.72
CA ILE A 21 15.53 30.74 -29.28
C ILE A 21 15.71 30.78 -27.77
N GLY A 22 14.66 31.26 -27.10
CA GLY A 22 14.44 30.95 -25.70
C GLY A 22 14.44 29.44 -25.61
N ILE A 23 15.49 28.91 -25.01
CA ILE A 23 15.57 27.52 -24.61
C ILE A 23 14.52 27.41 -23.50
N ALA A 24 13.27 27.20 -23.88
CA ALA A 24 12.29 26.58 -23.01
C ALA A 24 12.80 25.15 -22.85
N GLY A 25 13.82 24.99 -22.00
CA GLY A 25 14.08 23.74 -21.33
C GLY A 25 12.81 23.44 -20.57
N CYS A 26 11.92 22.67 -21.18
CA CYS A 26 11.19 21.69 -20.41
C CYS A 26 12.27 20.85 -19.75
N ALA A 27 12.72 21.29 -18.57
CA ALA A 27 13.04 20.37 -17.52
C ALA A 27 11.79 19.49 -17.40
N ARG A 28 11.77 18.44 -18.20
CA ARG A 28 11.01 17.26 -17.89
C ARG A 28 11.58 16.93 -16.52
N ALA A 29 10.84 17.28 -15.47
CA ALA A 29 10.97 16.58 -14.23
C ALA A 29 10.86 15.12 -14.67
N GLU A 30 12.00 14.46 -14.79
CA GLU A 30 12.05 13.04 -14.56
C GLU A 30 11.29 12.92 -13.25
N ALA A 31 10.05 12.48 -13.36
CA ALA A 31 9.41 11.82 -12.25
C ALA A 31 10.39 10.68 -11.99
N GLU A 32 11.36 10.94 -11.12
CA GLU A 32 11.98 9.91 -10.33
C GLU A 32 10.78 9.26 -9.66
N SER A 33 10.26 8.24 -10.34
CA SER A 33 9.58 7.12 -9.74
C SER A 33 10.63 6.39 -8.89
N GLY A 34 11.24 7.12 -7.96
CA GLY A 34 11.93 6.53 -6.83
C GLY A 34 10.81 5.95 -6.02
N THR A 35 10.67 4.62 -6.07
CA THR A 35 9.89 3.88 -5.09
C THR A 35 10.29 4.41 -3.73
N ARG A 36 9.40 5.17 -3.09
CA ARG A 36 9.62 5.69 -1.75
C ARG A 36 9.57 4.48 -0.83
N SER A 37 10.73 3.88 -0.53
CA SER A 37 10.82 2.84 0.48
C SER A 37 10.37 3.46 1.80
N ILE A 38 9.20 3.05 2.28
CA ILE A 38 8.69 3.51 3.55
C ILE A 38 9.49 2.77 4.62
N GLN A 39 10.21 3.52 5.44
CA GLN A 39 11.22 2.99 6.37
C GLN A 39 10.61 2.52 7.70
N SER A 40 9.34 2.84 7.96
CA SER A 40 8.64 2.43 9.17
C SER A 40 7.16 2.17 8.91
N GLU A 41 6.60 1.20 9.61
CA GLU A 41 5.16 0.90 9.52
C GLU A 41 4.31 2.05 10.02
N ALA A 42 4.77 2.79 11.03
CA ALA A 42 4.08 3.99 11.49
C ALA A 42 3.95 5.02 10.36
N ASP A 43 4.99 5.21 9.54
CA ASP A 43 4.90 6.07 8.36
C ASP A 43 3.97 5.48 7.30
N PHE A 44 4.00 4.15 7.12
CA PHE A 44 3.11 3.46 6.19
C PHE A 44 1.64 3.66 6.58
N ASP A 45 1.30 3.40 7.84
CA ASP A 45 -0.05 3.50 8.40
C ASP A 45 -0.56 4.94 8.30
N LEU A 46 0.27 5.93 8.66
CA LEU A 46 -0.09 7.34 8.54
C LEU A 46 -0.33 7.76 7.08
N MET A 47 0.54 7.33 6.16
CA MET A 47 0.40 7.67 4.76
C MET A 47 -0.81 6.99 4.11
N MET A 48 -1.08 5.72 4.47
CA MET A 48 -2.25 4.98 4.03
C MET A 48 -3.55 5.59 4.57
N SER A 49 -3.61 5.86 5.87
CA SER A 49 -4.76 6.53 6.50
C SER A 49 -5.04 7.88 5.82
N SER A 50 -4.01 8.68 5.55
CA SER A 50 -4.15 9.96 4.83
C SER A 50 -4.69 9.78 3.41
N CYS A 51 -4.13 8.83 2.65
CA CYS A 51 -4.55 8.58 1.27
C CYS A 51 -6.01 8.10 1.17
N MET A 52 -6.42 7.25 2.11
CA MET A 52 -7.77 6.71 2.23
C MET A 52 -8.75 7.81 2.67
N ALA A 53 -8.35 8.69 3.59
CA ALA A 53 -9.16 9.83 4.03
C ALA A 53 -9.45 10.82 2.89
N GLU A 54 -8.48 11.08 2.00
CA GLU A 54 -8.70 11.90 0.79
C GLU A 54 -9.75 11.31 -0.16
N ARG A 55 -9.98 10.00 -0.09
CA ARG A 55 -10.99 9.25 -0.86
C ARG A 55 -12.29 9.03 -0.10
N GLY A 56 -12.39 9.56 1.12
CA GLY A 56 -13.60 9.48 1.94
C GLY A 56 -13.66 8.27 2.89
N TRP A 57 -12.57 7.52 3.03
CA TRP A 57 -12.46 6.38 3.95
C TRP A 57 -11.70 6.79 5.22
N VAL A 58 -12.38 6.76 6.38
CA VAL A 58 -11.75 7.13 7.65
C VAL A 58 -11.16 5.90 8.31
N MET A 59 -9.83 5.75 8.23
CA MET A 59 -9.09 4.68 8.92
C MET A 59 -8.46 5.21 10.21
N ILE A 60 -8.54 4.41 11.28
CA ILE A 60 -7.92 4.68 12.57
C ILE A 60 -6.59 3.91 12.63
N VAL A 61 -5.49 4.63 12.89
CA VAL A 61 -4.20 4.01 13.18
C VAL A 61 -4.23 3.50 14.62
N ASP A 62 -4.02 2.20 14.80
CA ASP A 62 -3.95 1.63 16.15
C ASP A 62 -2.65 2.09 16.84
N PRO A 63 -2.68 2.45 18.14
CA PRO A 63 -1.48 2.82 18.88
C PRO A 63 -0.38 1.74 18.92
N ASN A 64 -0.75 0.48 18.71
CA ASN A 64 0.17 -0.66 18.65
C ASN A 64 0.54 -1.04 17.20
N GLY A 65 0.11 -0.25 16.22
CA GLY A 65 0.36 -0.44 14.79
C GLY A 65 -0.79 -1.12 14.04
N GLY A 66 -0.86 -0.86 12.74
CA GLY A 66 -1.93 -1.32 11.86
C GLY A 66 -3.07 -0.31 11.72
N LEU A 67 -3.96 -0.61 10.78
CA LEU A 67 -5.09 0.24 10.40
C LEU A 67 -6.41 -0.48 10.60
N THR A 68 -7.32 0.17 11.31
CA THR A 68 -8.69 -0.31 11.49
C THR A 68 -9.67 0.67 10.84
N MET A 69 -10.80 0.16 10.38
CA MET A 69 -11.87 0.99 9.83
C MET A 69 -13.22 0.35 10.12
N ASP A 70 -14.15 1.15 10.63
CA ASP A 70 -15.55 0.77 10.71
C ASP A 70 -16.18 0.92 9.32
N LEU A 71 -16.33 -0.20 8.61
CA LEU A 71 -17.01 -0.22 7.32
C LEU A 71 -18.51 0.08 7.52
N PRO A 72 -19.05 1.13 6.88
CA PRO A 72 -20.49 1.37 6.88
C PRO A 72 -21.26 0.16 6.32
N PRO A 73 -22.48 -0.13 6.81
CA PRO A 73 -23.29 -1.22 6.28
C PRO A 73 -23.63 -1.10 4.78
N ASP A 74 -23.60 0.12 4.24
CA ASP A 74 -23.82 0.48 2.84
C ASP A 74 -22.50 0.68 2.06
N ALA A 75 -21.35 0.33 2.65
CA ALA A 75 -20.06 0.48 2.02
C ALA A 75 -20.00 -0.28 0.69
N GLN A 76 -19.61 0.43 -0.36
CA GLN A 76 -19.36 -0.15 -1.66
C GLN A 76 -18.00 -0.83 -1.65
N LEU A 77 -17.93 -2.06 -1.13
CA LEU A 77 -16.69 -2.84 -1.00
C LEU A 77 -15.82 -2.84 -2.27
N PRO A 78 -16.36 -2.95 -3.51
CA PRO A 78 -15.53 -2.85 -4.71
C PRO A 78 -14.79 -1.52 -4.85
N ILE A 79 -15.45 -0.40 -4.52
CA ILE A 79 -14.84 0.95 -4.57
C ILE A 79 -13.80 1.09 -3.47
N TYR A 80 -14.09 0.59 -2.27
CA TYR A 80 -13.10 0.55 -1.18
C TYR A 80 -11.81 -0.17 -1.60
N TYR A 81 -11.92 -1.34 -2.21
CA TYR A 81 -10.74 -2.09 -2.65
C TYR A 81 -9.99 -1.38 -3.78
N GLU A 82 -10.69 -0.76 -4.74
CA GLU A 82 -10.07 0.04 -5.81
C GLU A 82 -9.29 1.25 -5.24
N ASP A 83 -9.89 1.97 -4.29
CA ASP A 83 -9.27 3.11 -3.62
C ASP A 83 -8.06 2.68 -2.79
N ARG A 84 -8.20 1.59 -2.02
CA ARG A 84 -7.10 1.00 -1.25
C ARG A 84 -5.95 0.59 -2.16
N ASP A 85 -6.22 -0.09 -3.26
CA ASP A 85 -5.20 -0.56 -4.19
C ASP A 85 -4.51 0.62 -4.90
N THR A 86 -5.27 1.69 -5.18
CA THR A 86 -4.70 2.95 -5.68
C THR A 86 -3.76 3.57 -4.65
N CYS A 87 -4.17 3.64 -3.38
CA CYS A 87 -3.31 4.13 -2.30
C CYS A 87 -2.06 3.27 -2.13
N LEU A 88 -2.21 1.95 -2.06
CA LEU A 88 -1.09 1.00 -2.03
C LEU A 88 -0.14 1.16 -3.22
N GLY A 89 -0.64 1.48 -4.41
CA GLY A 89 0.21 1.72 -5.58
C GLY A 89 1.02 3.02 -5.51
N THR A 90 0.58 4.00 -4.71
CA THR A 90 1.28 5.28 -4.51
C THR A 90 2.25 5.26 -3.33
N LEU A 91 1.96 4.44 -2.34
CA LEU A 91 2.85 4.14 -1.24
C LEU A 91 3.86 3.13 -1.77
N GLY A 92 5.15 3.32 -1.56
CA GLY A 92 6.10 2.26 -1.92
C GLY A 92 5.77 0.98 -1.16
N GLN A 93 6.42 -0.13 -1.52
CA GLN A 93 6.29 -1.33 -0.73
C GLN A 93 6.95 -1.08 0.64
N LEU A 94 6.22 -1.41 1.71
CA LEU A 94 6.88 -1.70 2.97
C LEU A 94 7.77 -2.92 2.69
N GLU A 95 9.09 -2.76 2.81
CA GLU A 95 9.96 -3.92 2.68
C GLU A 95 9.72 -4.77 3.92
N ALA A 96 9.03 -5.90 3.74
CA ALA A 96 8.96 -6.92 4.76
C ALA A 96 10.41 -7.35 5.05
N ARG A 97 10.89 -7.08 6.26
CA ARG A 97 12.21 -7.57 6.64
C ARG A 97 12.16 -9.09 6.72
N GLU A 98 13.24 -9.73 6.30
CA GLU A 98 13.39 -11.15 6.60
C GLU A 98 13.54 -11.30 8.12
N LEU A 99 12.67 -12.11 8.72
CA LEU A 99 12.82 -12.51 10.11
C LEU A 99 14.04 -13.41 10.24
N THR A 100 14.80 -13.24 11.33
CA THR A 100 15.82 -14.21 11.69
C THR A 100 15.16 -15.55 12.04
N GLU A 101 15.92 -16.64 11.97
CA GLU A 101 15.42 -17.97 12.37
C GLU A 101 14.86 -17.98 13.80
N VAL A 102 15.48 -17.23 14.71
CA VAL A 102 15.03 -17.10 16.11
C VAL A 102 13.68 -16.38 16.20
N GLU A 103 13.49 -15.31 15.42
CA GLU A 103 12.22 -14.57 15.39
C GLU A 103 11.11 -15.39 14.73
N MET A 104 11.42 -16.07 13.62
CA MET A 104 10.48 -16.96 12.94
C MET A 104 10.02 -18.10 13.86
N ASN A 105 10.95 -18.72 14.58
CA ASN A 105 10.63 -19.76 15.55
C ASN A 105 9.80 -19.20 16.72
N SER A 106 10.16 -18.03 17.24
CA SER A 106 9.41 -17.41 18.34
C SER A 106 7.98 -17.08 17.94
N LEU A 107 7.78 -16.61 16.71
CA LEU A 107 6.46 -16.36 16.16
C LEU A 107 5.66 -17.65 15.98
N TYR A 108 6.26 -18.68 15.41
CA TYR A 108 5.60 -19.98 15.25
C TYR A 108 5.16 -20.59 16.59
N GLU A 109 6.03 -20.58 17.60
CA GLU A 109 5.69 -21.02 18.96
C GLU A 109 4.55 -20.20 19.58
N ALA A 110 4.54 -18.89 19.36
CA ALA A 110 3.47 -18.02 19.84
C ALA A 110 2.12 -18.35 19.16
N GLN A 111 2.12 -18.67 17.87
CA GLN A 111 0.93 -19.13 17.16
C GLN A 111 0.44 -20.50 17.66
N LEU A 112 1.35 -21.42 18.00
CA LEU A 112 0.99 -22.70 18.62
C LEU A 112 0.34 -22.52 19.99
N ALA A 113 0.82 -21.57 20.80
CA ALA A 113 0.22 -21.26 22.09
C ALA A 113 -1.22 -20.72 21.93
N VAL A 114 -1.46 -19.88 20.92
CA VAL A 114 -2.82 -19.40 20.60
C VAL A 114 -3.70 -20.55 20.10
N LEU A 115 -3.18 -21.41 19.23
CA LEU A 115 -3.89 -22.60 18.77
C LEU A 115 -4.32 -23.49 19.94
N GLU A 116 -3.41 -23.77 20.88
CA GLU A 116 -3.69 -24.57 22.06
C GLU A 116 -4.81 -23.94 22.90
N CYS A 117 -4.76 -22.62 23.13
CA CYS A 117 -5.83 -21.91 23.82
C CYS A 117 -7.18 -22.09 23.12
N LEU A 118 -7.23 -21.86 21.80
CA LEU A 118 -8.48 -21.99 21.04
C LEU A 118 -9.06 -23.40 21.10
N VAL A 119 -8.21 -24.43 21.00
CA VAL A 119 -8.64 -25.83 21.12
C VAL A 119 -9.16 -26.13 22.53
N VAL A 120 -8.52 -25.62 23.58
CA VAL A 120 -8.96 -25.78 24.98
C VAL A 120 -10.32 -25.11 25.22
N GLU A 121 -10.54 -23.94 24.64
CA GLU A 121 -11.81 -23.21 24.70
C GLU A 121 -12.91 -23.83 23.81
N GLY A 122 -12.58 -24.88 23.05
CA GLY A 122 -13.52 -25.68 22.28
C GLY A 122 -13.75 -25.19 20.85
N PHE A 123 -12.92 -24.27 20.35
CA PHE A 123 -12.95 -23.87 18.95
C PHE A 123 -12.36 -24.98 18.06
N ALA A 124 -13.03 -25.29 16.97
CA ALA A 124 -12.57 -26.28 15.99
C ALA A 124 -11.57 -25.64 15.03
N ILE A 125 -10.29 -25.70 15.36
CA ILE A 125 -9.20 -25.15 14.55
C ILE A 125 -8.48 -26.28 13.79
N GLU A 126 -8.07 -26.00 12.55
CA GLU A 126 -7.22 -26.91 11.76
C GLU A 126 -5.86 -27.12 12.45
N GLU A 127 -5.22 -28.27 12.22
CA GLU A 127 -3.88 -28.53 12.74
C GLU A 127 -2.87 -27.51 12.18
N ALA A 128 -1.89 -27.13 13.00
CA ALA A 128 -0.81 -26.26 12.55
C ALA A 128 0.06 -26.95 11.47
N PRO A 129 0.56 -26.20 10.47
CA PRO A 129 1.59 -26.71 9.57
C PRO A 129 2.87 -26.99 10.34
N SER A 130 3.82 -27.73 9.77
CA SER A 130 5.15 -27.83 10.37
C SER A 130 5.86 -26.47 10.39
N TYR A 131 6.83 -26.28 11.29
CA TYR A 131 7.67 -25.07 11.30
C TYR A 131 8.32 -24.77 9.94
N GLN A 132 8.78 -25.83 9.24
CA GLN A 132 9.40 -25.66 7.93
C GLN A 132 8.41 -25.13 6.89
N GLU A 133 7.18 -25.64 6.87
CA GLU A 133 6.13 -25.16 5.97
C GLU A 133 5.72 -23.73 6.33
N TYR A 134 5.56 -23.45 7.62
CA TYR A 134 5.26 -22.11 8.13
C TYR A 134 6.31 -21.08 7.68
N ALA A 135 7.59 -21.37 7.90
CA ALA A 135 8.68 -20.48 7.53
C ALA A 135 8.79 -20.28 6.00
N GLN A 136 8.49 -21.32 5.21
CA GLN A 136 8.53 -21.24 3.75
C GLN A 136 7.35 -20.43 3.17
N SER A 137 6.18 -20.49 3.80
CA SER A 137 4.99 -19.77 3.34
C SER A 137 4.82 -18.41 4.00
N PHE A 138 5.64 -18.03 4.99
CA PHE A 138 5.42 -16.84 5.81
C PHE A 138 5.21 -15.53 5.02
N LEU A 139 5.86 -15.36 3.87
CA LEU A 139 5.70 -14.15 3.06
C LEU A 139 4.59 -14.24 2.00
N THR A 140 4.06 -15.43 1.76
CA THR A 140 3.14 -15.70 0.64
C THR A 140 1.75 -16.20 1.08
N ASP A 141 1.69 -16.94 2.18
CA ASP A 141 0.48 -17.49 2.79
C ASP A 141 0.72 -17.66 4.29
N GLN A 142 0.40 -16.61 5.06
CA GLN A 142 0.58 -16.58 6.51
C GLN A 142 -0.49 -17.43 7.18
N TRP A 143 -0.08 -18.60 7.68
CA TRP A 143 -0.94 -19.38 8.53
C TRP A 143 -1.21 -18.65 9.85
N SER A 144 -2.46 -18.69 10.29
CA SER A 144 -2.92 -18.21 11.60
C SER A 144 -3.95 -19.19 12.16
N PRO A 145 -3.94 -19.45 13.48
CA PRO A 145 -4.97 -20.27 14.11
C PRO A 145 -6.36 -19.61 14.05
N TYR A 146 -6.42 -18.31 13.76
CA TYR A 146 -7.68 -17.58 13.57
C TYR A 146 -8.27 -17.69 12.17
N SER A 147 -7.52 -18.21 11.18
CA SER A 147 -7.96 -18.25 9.77
C SER A 147 -9.25 -19.03 9.52
N LYS A 148 -9.67 -19.87 10.46
CA LYS A 148 -10.87 -20.72 10.38
C LYS A 148 -11.89 -20.44 11.47
N VAL A 149 -11.62 -19.49 12.37
CA VAL A 149 -12.60 -19.04 13.35
C VAL A 149 -13.74 -18.36 12.60
N SER A 150 -14.97 -18.76 12.91
CA SER A 150 -16.13 -18.19 12.23
C SER A 150 -16.25 -16.70 12.56
N PRO A 151 -16.72 -15.84 11.64
CA PRO A 151 -16.93 -14.43 11.95
C PRO A 151 -17.87 -14.17 13.13
N ALA A 152 -18.83 -15.08 13.39
CA ALA A 152 -19.74 -14.98 14.51
C ALA A 152 -19.05 -15.24 15.86
N ASP A 153 -18.01 -16.08 15.85
CA ASP A 153 -17.29 -16.51 17.05
C ASP A 153 -16.01 -15.69 17.29
N PHE A 154 -15.55 -14.92 16.30
CA PHE A 154 -14.27 -14.22 16.32
C PHE A 154 -14.08 -13.35 17.58
N ALA A 155 -15.06 -12.51 17.92
CA ALA A 155 -14.95 -11.64 19.09
C ALA A 155 -14.90 -12.41 20.42
N ALA A 156 -15.60 -13.55 20.50
CA ALA A 156 -15.54 -14.40 21.68
C ALA A 156 -14.19 -15.13 21.77
N ALA A 157 -13.70 -15.66 20.65
CA ALA A 157 -12.39 -16.30 20.53
C ALA A 157 -11.27 -15.33 20.92
N GLU A 158 -11.27 -14.12 20.36
CA GLU A 158 -10.25 -13.09 20.67
C GLU A 158 -10.30 -12.63 22.13
N SER A 159 -11.49 -12.58 22.73
CA SER A 159 -11.64 -12.26 24.15
C SER A 159 -11.08 -13.35 25.08
N LEU A 160 -11.05 -14.61 24.65
CA LEU A 160 -10.57 -15.75 25.44
C LEU A 160 -9.09 -16.05 25.16
N CYS A 161 -8.69 -15.96 23.89
CA CYS A 161 -7.38 -16.36 23.39
C CYS A 161 -6.75 -15.23 22.55
N PRO A 162 -6.35 -14.10 23.16
CA PRO A 162 -5.87 -12.93 22.42
C PRO A 162 -4.82 -13.28 21.35
N GLN A 163 -4.96 -12.70 20.17
CA GLN A 163 -4.01 -12.88 19.08
C GLN A 163 -2.60 -12.44 19.50
N THR A 164 -1.57 -13.09 18.96
CA THR A 164 -0.20 -12.65 19.16
C THR A 164 -0.02 -11.24 18.58
N PRO A 165 0.73 -10.35 19.25
CA PRO A 165 1.09 -9.07 18.67
C PRO A 165 1.73 -9.28 17.29
N PRO A 166 1.44 -8.43 16.30
CA PRO A 166 2.14 -8.49 15.02
C PRO A 166 3.66 -8.40 15.23
N VAL A 167 4.40 -9.24 14.50
CA VAL A 167 5.86 -9.25 14.54
C VAL A 167 6.35 -8.34 13.44
N TYR A 168 6.87 -7.19 13.86
CA TYR A 168 7.41 -6.14 13.00
C TYR A 168 8.94 -6.29 12.82
#